data_AF-A0AAU8ML31-F1
#
_entry.id   AF-A0AAU8ML31-F1
#
_cell.length_a   1.000
_cell.length_b   1.000
_cell.length_c   1.000
_cell.angle_alpha   90.00
_cell.angle_beta   90.00
_cell.angle_gamma   90.00
#
_symmetry.space_group_name_H-M   'P 1'
#
loop_
_entity.id
_entity.type
_entity.pdbx_description
1 polymer ?
#
loop_
_entity_poly.entity_id
_entity_poly.type
_entity_poly.pdbx_seq_one_letter_code
_entity_poly.pdbx_strand_id
1 'polypeptide(L)'
;MLRSDIPKVLFSSIKEDDPYRASKLFQIERWCYANWDLHKRGGKKRHNFLSQVLSNEDCWKKVDNLHKVKLDRQVIGKKLIMPGSPFSNPSYEIACRCCLEEDIIALFEERKKRLSAQGKSSLLEYGHLVKSLTSDLLTGFWSHFVSGYISKLNLDGRHPYEYGLKCAIDLKQAEAVEFFWNKIKSLPEDEMGSQKKDEIFMKTAVYAAGSRCNSYPEIFEFCFSQISPDKYPELLKRDLAENGYYGSLNTLQGALRFDKFQELFDCLKPNDVPEDDYNIWLDMEIKKHSEPYVSESVKLFMHMWMKEGFDSHRALVIREELEDKSPLFCTVLLTPLVEKGCMEPVWALLNKANSDQVKEFMCSKQAGYIRSILEKRDADSLNKFLAYRKSTDEEFTSLTEVELSKACEQLGLGN
;
A
#
# COMPACT_ATOMS: atom_id res chain seq x y z
N MET A 1 -2.11 -4.61 -14.14
CA MET A 1 -3.14 -5.67 -13.98
C MET A 1 -4.37 -5.01 -13.41
N LEU A 2 -5.54 -5.32 -13.93
CA LEU A 2 -6.80 -4.73 -13.47
C LEU A 2 -7.54 -5.73 -12.59
N ARG A 3 -8.32 -5.22 -11.63
CA ARG A 3 -9.19 -6.05 -10.79
C ARG A 3 -10.15 -6.92 -11.60
N SER A 4 -10.54 -6.45 -12.78
CA SER A 4 -11.37 -7.20 -13.74
C SER A 4 -10.75 -8.51 -14.21
N ASP A 5 -9.43 -8.63 -14.12
CA ASP A 5 -8.68 -9.79 -14.59
C ASP A 5 -8.70 -10.94 -13.55
N ILE A 6 -9.11 -10.64 -12.30
CA ILE A 6 -9.24 -11.63 -11.23
C ILE A 6 -10.61 -12.32 -11.31
N PRO A 7 -10.67 -13.67 -11.27
CA PRO A 7 -11.94 -14.40 -11.34
C PRO A 7 -12.91 -13.99 -10.23
N LYS A 8 -14.13 -13.57 -10.61
CA LYS A 8 -15.20 -13.15 -9.68
C LYS A 8 -15.51 -14.16 -8.57
N VAL A 9 -15.33 -15.45 -8.85
CA VAL A 9 -15.55 -16.54 -7.88
C VAL A 9 -14.60 -16.46 -6.66
N LEU A 10 -13.44 -15.83 -6.80
CA LEU A 10 -12.51 -15.63 -5.67
C LEU A 10 -13.02 -14.55 -4.73
N PHE A 11 -13.58 -13.46 -5.25
CA PHE A 11 -14.23 -12.44 -4.42
C PHE A 11 -15.53 -12.95 -3.79
N SER A 12 -16.23 -13.85 -4.47
CA SER A 12 -17.45 -14.48 -3.94
C SER A 12 -17.18 -15.50 -2.81
N SER A 13 -15.91 -15.77 -2.49
CA SER A 13 -15.53 -16.65 -1.37
C SER A 13 -15.82 -16.02 0.00
N ILE A 14 -15.94 -14.68 0.06
CA ILE A 14 -16.23 -13.93 1.27
C ILE A 14 -17.71 -13.56 1.26
N LYS A 15 -18.42 -13.96 2.32
CA LYS A 15 -19.86 -13.71 2.46
C LYS A 15 -20.14 -12.21 2.58
N GLU A 16 -21.34 -11.79 2.18
CA GLU A 16 -21.73 -10.38 2.24
C GLU A 16 -21.86 -9.86 3.67
N ASP A 17 -22.20 -10.73 4.62
CA ASP A 17 -22.35 -10.45 6.04
C ASP A 17 -21.04 -10.59 6.85
N ASP A 18 -19.91 -10.89 6.20
CA ASP A 18 -18.62 -11.00 6.89
C ASP A 18 -18.19 -9.61 7.42
N PRO A 19 -17.94 -9.46 8.75
CA PRO A 19 -17.61 -8.17 9.35
C PRO A 19 -16.28 -7.59 8.85
N TYR A 20 -15.41 -8.40 8.25
CA TYR A 20 -14.12 -8.01 7.70
C TYR A 20 -14.11 -8.07 6.17
N ARG A 21 -15.27 -8.11 5.51
CA ARG A 21 -15.40 -8.31 4.07
C ARG A 21 -14.51 -7.39 3.25
N ALA A 22 -14.51 -6.09 3.53
CA ALA A 22 -13.70 -5.12 2.79
C ALA A 22 -12.20 -5.45 2.88
N SER A 23 -11.70 -5.76 4.08
CA SER A 23 -10.30 -6.11 4.32
C SER A 23 -9.92 -7.46 3.70
N LYS A 24 -10.78 -8.48 3.81
CA LYS A 24 -10.55 -9.78 3.18
C LYS A 24 -10.51 -9.67 1.65
N LEU A 25 -11.45 -8.95 1.03
CA LEU A 25 -11.47 -8.75 -0.43
C LEU A 25 -10.23 -8.02 -0.95
N PHE A 26 -9.80 -6.98 -0.23
CA PHE A 26 -8.58 -6.24 -0.54
C PHE A 26 -7.33 -7.12 -0.51
N GLN A 27 -7.21 -7.98 0.50
CA GLN A 27 -6.09 -8.90 0.61
C GLN A 27 -6.13 -10.04 -0.42
N ILE A 28 -7.32 -10.52 -0.78
CA ILE A 28 -7.49 -11.48 -1.89
C ILE A 28 -7.00 -10.87 -3.20
N GLU A 29 -7.38 -9.61 -3.47
CA GLU A 29 -6.94 -8.90 -4.67
C GLU A 29 -5.41 -8.84 -4.77
N ARG A 30 -4.73 -8.43 -3.68
CA ARG A 30 -3.26 -8.37 -3.62
C ARG A 30 -2.60 -9.73 -3.74
N TRP A 31 -3.11 -10.72 -3.02
CA TRP A 31 -2.61 -12.08 -3.09
C TRP A 31 -2.71 -12.64 -4.52
N CYS A 32 -3.81 -12.33 -5.22
CA CYS A 32 -3.97 -12.70 -6.63
C CYS A 32 -2.92 -12.01 -7.50
N TYR A 33 -2.66 -10.70 -7.35
CA TYR A 33 -1.59 -10.04 -8.11
C TYR A 33 -0.23 -10.75 -7.90
N ALA A 34 0.08 -11.17 -6.66
CA ALA A 34 1.36 -11.84 -6.36
C ALA A 34 1.44 -13.26 -6.91
N ASN A 35 0.28 -13.88 -7.08
CA ASN A 35 0.13 -15.27 -7.52
C ASN A 35 -0.60 -15.35 -8.86
N TRP A 36 -0.31 -14.40 -9.75
CA TRP A 36 -0.99 -14.27 -11.04
C TRP A 36 -0.96 -15.57 -11.85
N ASP A 37 0.21 -16.19 -11.97
CA ASP A 37 0.37 -17.44 -12.72
C ASP A 37 -0.44 -18.61 -12.16
N LEU A 38 -0.68 -18.66 -10.84
CA LEU A 38 -1.43 -19.75 -10.21
C LEU A 38 -2.90 -19.77 -10.67
N HIS A 39 -3.50 -18.60 -10.83
CA HIS A 39 -4.93 -18.51 -11.18
C HIS A 39 -5.18 -18.16 -12.65
N LYS A 40 -4.27 -17.44 -13.34
CA LYS A 40 -4.39 -17.18 -14.79
C LYS A 40 -4.44 -18.46 -15.61
N ARG A 41 -3.59 -19.43 -15.26
CA ARG A 41 -3.50 -20.74 -15.95
C ARG A 41 -4.53 -21.75 -15.44
N GLY A 42 -5.40 -21.33 -14.52
CA GLY A 42 -6.40 -22.19 -13.90
C GLY A 42 -7.71 -22.20 -14.66
N GLY A 43 -8.27 -23.39 -14.84
CA GLY A 43 -9.68 -23.53 -15.22
C GLY A 43 -10.61 -23.45 -14.00
N LYS A 44 -11.92 -23.52 -14.25
CA LYS A 44 -12.99 -23.47 -13.23
C LYS A 44 -12.72 -24.33 -11.99
N LYS A 45 -12.16 -25.53 -12.16
CA LYS A 45 -11.80 -26.43 -11.05
C LYS A 45 -10.80 -25.81 -10.06
N ARG A 46 -9.74 -25.16 -10.57
CA ARG A 46 -8.73 -24.49 -9.73
C ARG A 46 -9.29 -23.24 -9.07
N HIS A 47 -10.08 -22.45 -9.79
CA HIS A 47 -10.71 -21.26 -9.21
C HIS A 47 -11.70 -21.60 -8.10
N ASN A 48 -12.51 -22.65 -8.28
CA ASN A 48 -13.42 -23.13 -7.25
C ASN A 48 -12.67 -23.63 -6.01
N PHE A 49 -11.57 -24.37 -6.21
CA PHE A 49 -10.74 -24.82 -5.10
C PHE A 49 -10.09 -23.65 -4.35
N LEU A 50 -9.54 -22.67 -5.06
CA LEU A 50 -9.00 -21.45 -4.45
C LEU A 50 -10.08 -20.70 -3.66
N SER A 51 -11.28 -20.57 -4.21
CA SER A 51 -12.43 -19.96 -3.52
C SER A 51 -12.76 -20.71 -2.22
N GLN A 52 -12.76 -22.05 -2.25
CA GLN A 52 -12.94 -22.87 -1.04
C GLN A 52 -11.84 -22.65 0.00
N VAL A 53 -10.57 -22.60 -0.43
CA VAL A 53 -9.43 -22.32 0.46
C VAL A 53 -9.57 -20.94 1.09
N LEU A 54 -9.87 -19.90 0.30
CA LEU A 54 -10.02 -18.52 0.78
C LEU A 54 -11.24 -18.32 1.69
N SER A 55 -12.29 -19.13 1.53
CA SER A 55 -13.46 -19.13 2.41
C SER A 55 -13.23 -19.80 3.77
N ASN A 56 -12.09 -20.48 3.96
CA ASN A 56 -11.78 -21.18 5.19
C ASN A 56 -11.17 -20.22 6.23
N GLU A 57 -11.78 -20.15 7.42
CA GLU A 57 -11.34 -19.26 8.51
C GLU A 57 -9.90 -19.54 8.98
N ASP A 58 -9.38 -20.77 8.86
CA ASP A 58 -7.98 -21.08 9.20
C ASP A 58 -6.97 -20.30 8.32
N CYS A 59 -7.41 -19.83 7.14
CA CYS A 59 -6.58 -19.01 6.25
C CYS A 59 -6.54 -17.55 6.65
N TRP A 60 -7.17 -17.17 7.77
CA TRP A 60 -7.26 -15.79 8.24
C TRP A 60 -6.80 -15.70 9.70
N LYS A 61 -5.86 -14.78 9.97
CA LYS A 61 -5.35 -14.47 11.30
C LYS A 61 -5.88 -13.13 11.76
N LYS A 62 -6.26 -13.02 13.03
CA LYS A 62 -6.54 -11.71 13.64
C LYS A 62 -5.23 -10.93 13.80
N VAL A 63 -5.28 -9.64 13.48
CA VAL A 63 -4.13 -8.73 13.61
C VAL A 63 -4.58 -7.42 14.23
N ASP A 64 -3.67 -6.76 14.96
CA ASP A 64 -3.95 -5.48 15.59
C ASP A 64 -3.53 -4.32 14.68
N ASN A 65 -4.28 -4.14 13.59
CA ASN A 65 -4.15 -3.00 12.68
C ASN A 65 -5.52 -2.63 12.08
N LEU A 66 -5.53 -1.72 11.12
CA LEU A 66 -6.77 -1.26 10.47
C LEU A 66 -7.56 -2.38 9.79
N HIS A 67 -6.88 -3.39 9.25
CA HIS A 67 -7.53 -4.52 8.57
C HIS A 67 -8.18 -5.51 9.52
N LYS A 68 -7.76 -5.57 10.79
CA LYS A 68 -8.21 -6.51 11.85
C LYS A 68 -8.01 -8.00 11.57
N VAL A 69 -7.87 -8.38 10.31
CA VAL A 69 -7.55 -9.72 9.83
C VAL A 69 -6.44 -9.67 8.78
N LYS A 70 -5.65 -10.74 8.67
CA LYS A 70 -4.60 -10.92 7.68
C LYS A 70 -4.69 -12.32 7.06
N LEU A 71 -4.50 -12.41 5.75
CA LEU A 71 -4.42 -13.69 5.04
C LEU A 71 -3.18 -14.49 5.49
N ASP A 72 -3.38 -15.71 5.97
CA ASP A 72 -2.31 -16.65 6.29
C ASP A 72 -1.91 -17.45 5.04
N ARG A 73 -0.89 -16.95 4.37
CA ARG A 73 -0.47 -17.49 3.09
C ARG A 73 0.36 -18.76 3.22
N GLN A 74 0.97 -19.03 4.37
CA GLN A 74 1.59 -20.34 4.63
C GLN A 74 0.53 -21.43 4.75
N VAL A 75 -0.56 -21.15 5.46
CA VAL A 75 -1.70 -22.08 5.55
C VAL A 75 -2.34 -22.32 4.18
N ILE A 76 -2.48 -21.27 3.37
CA ILE A 76 -2.93 -21.40 1.97
C ILE A 76 -1.97 -22.28 1.20
N GLY A 77 -0.67 -21.99 1.22
CA GLY A 77 0.37 -22.79 0.57
C GLY A 77 0.26 -24.27 0.94
N LYS A 78 0.12 -24.58 2.24
CA LYS A 78 -0.09 -25.95 2.73
C LYS A 78 -1.34 -26.59 2.13
N LYS A 79 -2.49 -25.91 2.15
CA LYS A 79 -3.74 -26.42 1.54
C LYS A 79 -3.61 -26.63 0.02
N LEU A 80 -2.83 -25.80 -0.67
CA LEU A 80 -2.61 -25.92 -2.11
C LEU A 80 -1.76 -27.15 -2.49
N ILE A 81 -0.85 -27.59 -1.63
CA ILE A 81 0.02 -28.74 -1.91
C ILE A 81 -0.53 -30.08 -1.40
N MET A 82 -1.65 -30.08 -0.67
CA MET A 82 -2.26 -31.31 -0.14
C MET A 82 -2.63 -32.32 -1.25
N PRO A 83 -2.57 -33.64 -0.96
CA PRO A 83 -3.03 -34.67 -1.88
C PRO A 83 -4.47 -34.43 -2.35
N GLY A 84 -4.73 -34.64 -3.64
CA GLY A 84 -6.04 -34.39 -4.26
C GLY A 84 -6.29 -32.93 -4.68
N SER A 85 -5.40 -32.00 -4.31
CA SER A 85 -5.44 -30.62 -4.80
C SER A 85 -5.33 -30.56 -6.33
N PRO A 86 -6.07 -29.67 -7.02
CA PRO A 86 -5.88 -29.43 -8.45
C PRO A 86 -4.55 -28.72 -8.78
N PHE A 87 -3.76 -28.41 -7.76
CA PHE A 87 -2.40 -27.87 -7.83
C PHE A 87 -1.32 -28.92 -7.53
N SER A 88 -1.64 -30.22 -7.66
CA SER A 88 -0.68 -31.32 -7.48
C SER A 88 0.54 -31.29 -8.44
N ASN A 89 0.40 -30.67 -9.61
CA ASN A 89 1.46 -30.61 -10.63
C ASN A 89 2.34 -29.34 -10.60
N PRO A 90 2.02 -28.32 -9.78
CA PRO A 90 3.03 -27.37 -9.30
C PRO A 90 3.33 -27.43 -7.78
N SER A 91 3.03 -28.54 -7.07
CA SER A 91 3.17 -28.57 -5.59
C SER A 91 4.55 -28.17 -5.07
N TYR A 92 5.62 -28.62 -5.73
CA TYR A 92 6.99 -28.25 -5.32
C TYR A 92 7.28 -26.76 -5.53
N GLU A 93 6.82 -26.18 -6.65
CA GLU A 93 6.94 -24.73 -6.92
C GLU A 93 6.17 -23.89 -5.89
N ILE A 94 4.95 -24.31 -5.55
CA ILE A 94 4.13 -23.64 -4.52
C ILE A 94 4.81 -23.73 -3.15
N ALA A 95 5.31 -24.92 -2.78
CA ALA A 95 6.03 -25.10 -1.52
C ALA A 95 7.27 -24.20 -1.44
N CYS A 96 8.03 -24.10 -2.55
CA CYS A 96 9.20 -23.22 -2.66
C CYS A 96 8.83 -21.73 -2.52
N ARG A 97 7.75 -21.28 -3.16
CA ARG A 97 7.28 -19.88 -3.08
C ARG A 97 6.78 -19.49 -1.70
N CYS A 98 6.10 -20.41 -1.02
CA CYS A 98 5.62 -20.21 0.34
C CYS A 98 6.69 -20.54 1.41
N CYS A 99 7.90 -20.94 1.02
CA CYS A 99 8.98 -21.41 1.89
C CYS A 99 8.52 -22.44 2.94
N LEU A 100 7.75 -23.44 2.52
CA LEU A 100 7.30 -24.56 3.36
C LEU A 100 8.44 -25.58 3.53
N GLU A 101 9.47 -25.23 4.29
CA GLU A 101 10.76 -25.95 4.38
C GLU A 101 10.64 -27.48 4.52
N GLU A 102 9.81 -27.96 5.45
CA GLU A 102 9.57 -29.40 5.66
C GLU A 102 8.93 -30.08 4.44
N ASP A 103 7.92 -29.43 3.85
CA ASP A 103 7.21 -29.93 2.68
C ASP A 103 8.11 -29.91 1.43
N ILE A 104 8.98 -28.91 1.28
CA ILE A 104 9.98 -28.84 0.21
C ILE A 104 10.92 -30.05 0.29
N ILE A 105 11.45 -30.34 1.47
CA ILE A 105 12.34 -31.50 1.70
C ILE A 105 11.61 -32.80 1.37
N ALA A 106 10.39 -32.97 1.87
CA ALA A 106 9.59 -34.18 1.64
C ALA A 106 9.28 -34.40 0.15
N LEU A 107 8.83 -33.35 -0.55
CA LEU A 107 8.52 -33.40 -1.99
C LEU A 107 9.76 -33.66 -2.84
N PHE A 108 10.91 -33.08 -2.46
CA PHE A 108 12.19 -33.33 -3.13
C PHE A 108 12.64 -34.79 -2.97
N GLU A 109 12.56 -35.34 -1.75
CA GLU A 109 12.90 -36.74 -1.49
C GLU A 109 11.93 -37.72 -2.15
N GLU A 110 10.63 -37.40 -2.23
CA GLU A 110 9.65 -38.19 -2.99
C GLU A 110 10.01 -38.22 -4.49
N ARG A 111 10.38 -37.07 -5.07
CA ARG A 111 10.87 -37.00 -6.44
C ARG A 111 12.10 -37.87 -6.63
N LYS A 112 13.09 -37.78 -5.74
CA LYS A 112 14.31 -38.59 -5.78
C LYS A 112 14.01 -40.09 -5.74
N LYS A 113 13.10 -40.53 -4.85
CA LYS A 113 12.61 -41.92 -4.79
C LYS A 113 11.94 -42.35 -6.10
N ARG A 114 11.05 -41.52 -6.66
CA ARG A 114 10.39 -41.80 -7.95
C ARG A 114 11.37 -41.92 -9.12
N LEU A 115 12.39 -41.06 -9.17
CA LEU A 115 13.43 -41.14 -10.20
C LEU A 115 14.32 -42.37 -10.01
N SER A 116 14.69 -42.69 -8.77
CA SER A 116 15.47 -43.89 -8.44
C SER A 116 14.74 -45.18 -8.83
N ALA A 117 13.43 -45.25 -8.60
CA ALA A 117 12.60 -46.39 -8.98
C ALA A 117 12.55 -46.65 -10.50
N GLN A 118 12.95 -45.70 -11.34
CA GLN A 118 13.06 -45.89 -12.79
C GLN A 118 14.35 -46.61 -13.22
N GLY A 119 15.26 -46.92 -12.29
CA GLY A 119 16.46 -47.72 -12.54
C GLY A 119 17.55 -47.03 -13.37
N LYS A 120 17.41 -45.73 -13.67
CA LYS A 120 18.38 -44.94 -14.45
C LYS A 120 19.19 -44.03 -13.53
N SER A 121 20.45 -44.35 -13.27
CA SER A 121 21.34 -43.58 -12.40
C SER A 121 21.52 -42.12 -12.85
N SER A 122 21.51 -41.87 -14.17
CA SER A 122 21.60 -40.52 -14.75
C SER A 122 20.47 -39.57 -14.31
N LEU A 123 19.32 -40.10 -13.88
CA LEU A 123 18.22 -39.28 -13.37
C LEU A 123 18.49 -38.71 -11.97
N LEU A 124 19.40 -39.32 -11.22
CA LEU A 124 19.82 -38.88 -9.89
C LEU A 124 21.01 -37.91 -9.95
N GLU A 125 21.61 -37.73 -11.12
CA GLU A 125 22.69 -36.76 -11.31
C GLU A 125 22.16 -35.34 -11.26
N TYR A 126 23.03 -34.41 -10.90
CA TYR A 126 22.75 -32.98 -10.76
C TYR A 126 21.91 -32.40 -11.92
N GLY A 127 22.23 -32.78 -13.17
CA GLY A 127 21.52 -32.30 -14.36
C GLY A 127 20.02 -32.59 -14.34
N HIS A 128 19.63 -33.80 -13.93
CA HIS A 128 18.23 -34.23 -13.90
C HIS A 128 17.57 -34.01 -12.54
N LEU A 129 18.29 -34.25 -11.44
CA LEU A 129 17.73 -34.15 -10.11
C LEU A 129 17.48 -32.70 -9.70
N VAL A 130 18.39 -31.78 -10.05
CA VAL A 130 18.43 -30.40 -9.55
C VAL A 130 18.27 -29.38 -10.66
N LYS A 131 19.13 -29.41 -11.68
CA LYS A 131 19.14 -28.39 -12.76
C LYS A 131 17.84 -28.35 -13.56
N SER A 132 17.11 -29.47 -13.63
CA SER A 132 15.80 -29.52 -14.31
C SER A 132 14.67 -28.81 -13.55
N LEU A 133 14.88 -28.45 -12.28
CA LEU A 133 13.89 -27.81 -11.40
C LEU A 133 14.04 -26.28 -11.31
N THR A 134 14.75 -25.63 -12.25
CA THR A 134 14.97 -24.18 -12.23
C THR A 134 13.89 -23.39 -12.98
N SER A 135 12.61 -23.76 -12.81
CA SER A 135 11.49 -23.08 -13.48
C SER A 135 11.31 -21.64 -12.99
N ASP A 136 11.60 -21.37 -11.72
CA ASP A 136 11.70 -20.03 -11.15
C ASP A 136 12.88 -19.92 -10.16
N LEU A 137 13.17 -18.69 -9.71
CA LEU A 137 14.32 -18.38 -8.86
C LEU A 137 14.28 -19.11 -7.51
N LEU A 138 13.11 -19.19 -6.86
CA LEU A 138 12.96 -19.86 -5.56
C LEU A 138 13.03 -21.38 -5.70
N THR A 139 12.40 -21.96 -6.72
CA THR A 139 12.49 -23.40 -7.01
C THR A 139 13.92 -23.80 -7.34
N GLY A 140 14.62 -22.96 -8.11
CA GLY A 140 16.04 -23.09 -8.37
C GLY A 140 16.86 -23.07 -7.09
N PHE A 141 16.73 -22.03 -6.28
CA PHE A 141 17.41 -21.91 -4.99
C PHE A 141 17.19 -23.14 -4.11
N TRP A 142 15.92 -23.47 -3.82
CA TRP A 142 15.57 -24.57 -2.92
C TRP A 142 16.08 -25.91 -3.41
N SER A 143 15.98 -26.19 -4.71
CA SER A 143 16.49 -27.45 -5.27
C SER A 143 18.00 -27.59 -5.10
N HIS A 144 18.78 -26.50 -5.21
CA HIS A 144 20.22 -26.54 -4.95
C HIS A 144 20.51 -26.65 -3.45
N PHE A 145 19.73 -25.97 -2.62
CA PHE A 145 19.89 -25.96 -1.17
C PHE A 145 19.62 -27.33 -0.55
N VAL A 146 18.44 -27.92 -0.77
CA VAL A 146 18.04 -29.21 -0.15
C VAL A 146 18.79 -30.42 -0.71
N SER A 147 19.33 -30.31 -1.93
CA SER A 147 20.12 -31.38 -2.54
C SER A 147 21.59 -31.39 -2.13
N GLY A 148 22.05 -30.35 -1.42
CA GLY A 148 23.46 -30.16 -1.08
C GLY A 148 24.33 -29.65 -2.25
N TYR A 149 23.73 -29.25 -3.38
CA TYR A 149 24.44 -28.69 -4.53
C TYR A 149 24.47 -27.16 -4.55
N ILE A 150 24.37 -26.51 -3.39
CA ILE A 150 24.37 -25.04 -3.29
C ILE A 150 25.62 -24.39 -3.90
N SER A 151 26.77 -25.06 -3.83
CA SER A 151 28.04 -24.61 -4.43
C SER A 151 28.01 -24.54 -5.97
N LYS A 152 27.03 -25.18 -6.62
CA LYS A 152 26.82 -25.10 -8.07
C LYS A 152 25.89 -23.96 -8.49
N LEU A 153 25.25 -23.29 -7.52
CA LEU A 153 24.44 -22.11 -7.76
C LEU A 153 25.34 -20.87 -7.64
N ASN A 154 25.28 -19.98 -8.64
CA ASN A 154 25.96 -18.69 -8.52
C ASN A 154 25.21 -17.79 -7.53
N LEU A 155 25.80 -17.58 -6.35
CA LEU A 155 25.24 -16.73 -5.29
C LEU A 155 25.67 -15.25 -5.42
N ASP A 156 26.45 -14.89 -6.43
CA ASP A 156 27.06 -13.56 -6.61
C ASP A 156 27.87 -13.11 -5.37
N GLY A 157 28.57 -14.04 -4.72
CA GLY A 157 29.34 -13.78 -3.51
C GLY A 157 28.50 -13.50 -2.25
N ARG A 158 27.19 -13.76 -2.29
CA ARG A 158 26.28 -13.60 -1.14
C ARG A 158 26.20 -14.86 -0.29
N HIS A 159 25.79 -14.68 0.96
CA HIS A 159 25.35 -15.79 1.81
C HIS A 159 24.12 -16.50 1.18
N PRO A 160 23.96 -17.83 1.26
CA PRO A 160 22.80 -18.53 0.71
C PRO A 160 21.45 -17.94 1.11
N TYR A 161 21.27 -17.57 2.38
CA TYR A 161 20.01 -16.95 2.82
C TYR A 161 19.82 -15.52 2.30
N GLU A 162 20.90 -14.75 2.10
CA GLU A 162 20.83 -13.42 1.45
C GLU A 162 20.45 -13.56 -0.02
N TYR A 163 20.98 -14.57 -0.71
CA TYR A 163 20.58 -14.89 -2.07
C TYR A 163 19.10 -15.34 -2.14
N GLY A 164 18.67 -16.21 -1.23
CA GLY A 164 17.26 -16.62 -1.12
C GLY A 164 16.31 -15.44 -0.87
N LEU A 165 16.70 -14.50 -0.01
CA LEU A 165 15.97 -13.25 0.22
C LEU A 165 15.84 -12.44 -1.06
N LYS A 166 16.93 -12.27 -1.83
CA LYS A 166 16.88 -11.61 -3.14
C LYS A 166 15.89 -12.32 -4.08
N CYS A 167 15.95 -13.65 -4.19
CA CYS A 167 15.00 -14.41 -5.01
C CYS A 167 13.54 -14.18 -4.59
N ALA A 168 13.29 -14.10 -3.28
CA ALA A 168 11.96 -13.83 -2.75
C ALA A 168 11.45 -12.43 -3.12
N ILE A 169 12.31 -11.41 -3.06
CA ILE A 169 11.99 -10.03 -3.45
C ILE A 169 11.72 -9.96 -4.96
N ASP A 170 12.59 -10.55 -5.78
CA ASP A 170 12.48 -10.54 -7.25
C ASP A 170 11.16 -11.22 -7.71
N LEU A 171 10.73 -12.27 -6.98
CA LEU A 171 9.46 -12.96 -7.22
C LEU A 171 8.27 -12.38 -6.44
N LYS A 172 8.48 -11.32 -5.66
CA LYS A 172 7.45 -10.63 -4.88
C LYS A 172 6.69 -11.55 -3.91
N GLN A 173 7.40 -12.48 -3.27
CA GLN A 173 6.84 -13.46 -2.35
C GLN A 173 7.12 -13.03 -0.90
N ALA A 174 6.15 -12.36 -0.26
CA ALA A 174 6.35 -11.79 1.08
C ALA A 174 6.65 -12.85 2.16
N GLU A 175 6.05 -14.03 2.06
CA GLU A 175 6.28 -15.15 2.99
C GLU A 175 7.70 -15.68 2.88
N ALA A 176 8.24 -15.73 1.66
CA ALA A 176 9.62 -16.11 1.44
C ALA A 176 10.58 -15.02 1.95
N VAL A 177 10.24 -13.73 1.79
CA VAL A 177 11.00 -12.63 2.37
C VAL A 177 11.06 -12.77 3.90
N GLU A 178 9.91 -13.00 4.54
CA GLU A 178 9.82 -13.23 5.99
C GLU A 178 10.66 -14.43 6.43
N PHE A 179 10.55 -15.56 5.72
CA PHE A 179 11.32 -16.76 6.00
C PHE A 179 12.84 -16.51 5.93
N PHE A 180 13.34 -15.98 4.81
CA PHE A 180 14.78 -15.77 4.63
C PHE A 180 15.32 -14.70 5.57
N TRP A 181 14.55 -13.64 5.84
CA TRP A 181 14.95 -12.66 6.84
C TRP A 181 15.08 -13.28 8.22
N ASN A 182 14.14 -14.11 8.65
CA ASN A 182 14.23 -14.78 9.94
C ASN A 182 15.46 -15.69 10.03
N LYS A 183 15.81 -16.40 8.94
CA LYS A 183 17.06 -17.18 8.88
C LYS A 183 18.28 -16.27 9.00
N ILE A 184 18.37 -15.18 8.23
CA ILE A 184 19.46 -14.19 8.28
C ILE A 184 19.60 -13.61 9.70
N LYS A 185 18.49 -13.18 10.30
CA LYS A 185 18.45 -12.60 11.66
C LYS A 185 18.99 -13.56 12.71
N SER A 186 18.72 -14.86 12.56
CA SER A 186 19.17 -15.92 13.47
C SER A 186 20.63 -16.35 13.28
N LEU A 187 21.31 -15.90 12.21
CA LEU A 187 22.72 -16.24 11.99
C LEU A 187 23.61 -15.69 13.11
N PRO A 188 24.66 -16.41 13.53
CA PRO A 188 25.60 -15.91 14.52
C PRO A 188 26.47 -14.77 13.95
N GLU A 189 27.09 -13.98 14.83
CA GLU A 189 27.86 -12.79 14.44
C GLU A 189 29.12 -13.09 13.61
N ASP A 190 29.71 -14.26 13.81
CA ASP A 190 30.87 -14.74 13.03
C ASP A 190 30.51 -15.13 11.59
N GLU A 191 29.25 -15.53 11.35
CA GLU A 191 28.74 -15.82 10.00
C GLU A 191 28.21 -14.57 9.30
N MET A 192 27.48 -13.72 10.03
CA MET A 192 27.00 -12.44 9.51
C MET A 192 26.87 -11.41 10.62
N GLY A 193 27.71 -10.37 10.56
CA GLY A 193 27.70 -9.30 11.56
C GLY A 193 26.41 -8.47 11.55
N SER A 194 26.02 -7.95 12.70
CA SER A 194 24.81 -7.13 12.90
C SER A 194 24.70 -5.97 11.90
N GLN A 195 25.80 -5.26 11.63
CA GLN A 195 25.83 -4.15 10.66
C GLN A 195 25.49 -4.60 9.23
N LYS A 196 25.95 -5.79 8.82
CA LYS A 196 25.65 -6.36 7.50
C LYS A 196 24.17 -6.76 7.41
N LYS A 197 23.61 -7.35 8.47
CA LYS A 197 22.19 -7.70 8.56
C LYS A 197 21.31 -6.45 8.42
N ASP A 198 21.63 -5.40 9.17
CA ASP A 198 20.93 -4.11 9.10
C ASP A 198 20.98 -3.51 7.69
N GLU A 199 22.15 -3.56 7.04
CA GLU A 199 22.32 -3.01 5.69
C GLU A 199 21.56 -3.80 4.62
N ILE A 200 21.58 -5.14 4.69
CA ILE A 200 20.78 -6.01 3.79
C ILE A 200 19.30 -5.65 3.91
N PHE A 201 18.84 -5.46 5.14
CA PHE A 201 17.43 -5.23 5.41
C PHE A 201 16.97 -3.83 5.02
N MET A 202 17.77 -2.80 5.32
CA MET A 202 17.50 -1.43 4.89
C MET A 202 17.42 -1.33 3.36
N LYS A 203 18.36 -1.96 2.64
CA LYS A 203 18.30 -2.06 1.17
C LYS A 203 17.05 -2.77 0.67
N THR A 204 16.65 -3.85 1.34
CA THR A 204 15.44 -4.59 1.01
C THR A 204 14.18 -3.73 1.18
N ALA A 205 14.08 -2.98 2.28
CA ALA A 205 12.97 -2.08 2.55
C ALA A 205 12.87 -0.97 1.48
N VAL A 206 13.98 -0.32 1.17
CA VAL A 206 14.05 0.73 0.13
C VAL A 206 13.66 0.20 -1.24
N TYR A 207 14.14 -0.99 -1.61
CA TYR A 207 13.75 -1.62 -2.88
C TYR A 207 12.25 -1.95 -2.91
N ALA A 208 11.71 -2.48 -1.80
CA ALA A 208 10.31 -2.87 -1.68
C ALA A 208 9.33 -1.69 -1.68
N ALA A 209 9.80 -0.51 -1.26
CA ALA A 209 9.06 0.75 -1.33
C ALA A 209 8.92 1.30 -2.76
N GLY A 210 9.77 0.86 -3.70
CA GLY A 210 9.80 1.38 -5.06
C GLY A 210 8.72 0.82 -5.98
N SER A 211 8.57 1.45 -7.15
CA SER A 211 7.55 1.13 -8.18
C SER A 211 7.57 -0.33 -8.64
N ARG A 212 8.71 -1.00 -8.54
CA ARG A 212 8.90 -2.43 -8.84
C ARG A 212 8.04 -3.33 -7.95
N CYS A 213 7.76 -2.87 -6.72
CA CYS A 213 7.07 -3.59 -5.65
C CYS A 213 5.80 -2.91 -5.16
N ASN A 214 5.39 -1.74 -5.69
CA ASN A 214 4.17 -1.01 -5.27
C ASN A 214 2.87 -1.84 -5.26
N SER A 215 2.77 -2.90 -6.07
CA SER A 215 1.61 -3.82 -6.06
C SER A 215 1.68 -4.88 -4.95
N TYR A 216 2.77 -4.92 -4.18
CA TYR A 216 3.15 -5.91 -3.17
C TYR A 216 3.61 -5.24 -1.86
N PRO A 217 2.79 -4.35 -1.29
CA PRO A 217 3.16 -3.57 -0.11
C PRO A 217 3.50 -4.43 1.10
N GLU A 218 3.06 -5.70 1.15
CA GLU A 218 3.28 -6.56 2.30
C GLU A 218 4.75 -6.90 2.53
N ILE A 219 5.58 -6.84 1.48
CA ILE A 219 7.04 -6.94 1.61
C ILE A 219 7.56 -5.73 2.36
N PHE A 220 7.18 -4.53 1.92
CA PHE A 220 7.58 -3.29 2.58
C PHE A 220 7.04 -3.21 4.00
N GLU A 221 5.77 -3.56 4.24
CA GLU A 221 5.16 -3.54 5.56
C GLU A 221 5.88 -4.48 6.54
N PHE A 222 6.26 -5.66 6.07
CA PHE A 222 7.08 -6.57 6.87
C PHE A 222 8.42 -5.92 7.21
N CYS A 223 9.11 -5.38 6.21
CA CYS A 223 10.38 -4.70 6.42
C CYS A 223 10.25 -3.54 7.41
N PHE A 224 9.32 -2.63 7.18
CA PHE A 224 9.05 -1.48 8.02
C PHE A 224 8.75 -1.87 9.47
N SER A 225 7.99 -2.95 9.70
CA SER A 225 7.68 -3.42 11.07
C SER A 225 8.89 -3.85 11.90
N GLN A 226 10.02 -4.12 11.26
CA GLN A 226 11.27 -4.52 11.92
C GLN A 226 12.29 -3.38 12.00
N ILE A 227 12.04 -2.25 11.31
CA ILE A 227 12.90 -1.06 11.37
C ILE A 227 12.53 -0.27 12.61
N SER A 228 13.54 0.09 13.40
CA SER A 228 13.35 0.91 14.60
C SER A 228 13.09 2.38 14.22
N PRO A 229 12.24 3.12 14.97
CA PRO A 229 11.88 4.50 14.62
C PRO A 229 13.06 5.47 14.48
N ASP A 230 14.15 5.26 15.21
CA ASP A 230 15.39 6.04 15.08
C ASP A 230 16.04 5.96 13.68
N LYS A 231 15.72 4.90 12.91
CA LYS A 231 16.20 4.71 11.54
C LYS A 231 15.24 5.22 10.46
N TYR A 232 14.05 5.73 10.82
CA TYR A 232 13.10 6.27 9.84
C TYR A 232 13.67 7.43 9.00
N PRO A 233 14.42 8.40 9.55
CA PRO A 233 15.05 9.44 8.73
C PRO A 233 16.05 8.88 7.71
N GLU A 234 16.81 7.85 8.10
CA GLU A 234 17.75 7.18 7.20
C GLU A 234 17.02 6.42 6.09
N LEU A 235 15.94 5.71 6.43
CA LEU A 235 15.08 5.04 5.46
C LEU A 235 14.54 6.02 4.41
N LEU A 236 13.97 7.15 4.84
CA LEU A 236 13.42 8.17 3.94
C LEU A 236 14.48 8.76 3.01
N LYS A 237 15.68 9.03 3.53
CA LYS A 237 16.80 9.54 2.72
C LYS A 237 17.21 8.54 1.65
N ARG A 238 17.33 7.25 1.99
CA ARG A 238 17.70 6.19 1.04
C ARG A 238 16.58 5.91 0.04
N ASP A 239 15.33 5.95 0.48
CA ASP A 239 14.14 5.79 -0.35
C ASP A 239 14.08 6.87 -1.44
N LEU A 240 14.20 8.15 -1.07
CA LEU A 240 14.24 9.24 -2.03
C LEU A 240 15.42 9.11 -3.01
N ALA A 241 16.61 8.73 -2.52
CA ALA A 241 17.79 8.59 -3.35
C ALA A 241 17.71 7.45 -4.37
N GLU A 242 17.12 6.30 -4.00
CA GLU A 242 16.98 5.13 -4.88
C GLU A 242 15.79 5.27 -5.84
N ASN A 243 14.64 5.73 -5.32
CA ASN A 243 13.37 5.71 -6.05
C ASN A 243 13.06 7.04 -6.76
N GLY A 244 13.69 8.15 -6.34
CA GLY A 244 13.42 9.49 -6.84
C GLY A 244 12.13 10.13 -6.28
N TYR A 245 11.46 9.44 -5.37
CA TYR A 245 10.27 9.89 -4.63
C TYR A 245 10.16 9.08 -3.32
N TYR A 246 9.25 9.47 -2.41
CA TYR A 246 9.00 8.72 -1.18
C TYR A 246 8.08 7.51 -1.43
N GLY A 247 8.66 6.45 -2.00
CA GLY A 247 7.96 5.19 -2.25
C GLY A 247 7.44 4.51 -1.00
N SER A 248 8.13 4.69 0.13
CA SER A 248 7.73 4.16 1.44
C SER A 248 6.38 4.72 1.89
N LEU A 249 6.20 6.04 1.82
CA LEU A 249 4.93 6.71 2.12
C LEU A 249 3.82 6.27 1.17
N ASN A 250 4.09 6.27 -0.14
CA ASN A 250 3.13 5.80 -1.15
C ASN A 250 2.69 4.35 -0.89
N THR A 251 3.61 3.49 -0.49
CA THR A 251 3.35 2.08 -0.20
C THR A 251 2.51 1.91 1.06
N LEU A 252 2.80 2.65 2.14
CA LEU A 252 2.01 2.62 3.38
C LEU A 252 0.59 3.16 3.17
N GLN A 253 0.47 4.26 2.44
CA GLN A 253 -0.81 4.84 2.05
C GLN A 253 -1.62 3.83 1.22
N GLY A 254 -1.02 3.28 0.15
CA GLY A 254 -1.66 2.26 -0.68
C GLY A 254 -2.09 1.04 0.13
N ALA A 255 -1.35 0.69 1.18
CA ALA A 255 -1.64 -0.41 2.11
C ALA A 255 -2.67 -0.13 3.21
N LEU A 256 -3.18 1.09 3.30
CA LEU A 256 -4.04 1.53 4.40
C LEU A 256 -3.34 1.38 5.77
N ARG A 257 -2.03 1.64 5.80
CA ARG A 257 -1.20 1.64 7.01
C ARG A 257 -0.98 3.07 7.49
N PHE A 258 -2.10 3.75 7.77
CA PHE A 258 -2.12 5.19 8.05
C PHE A 258 -1.38 5.57 9.33
N ASP A 259 -1.43 4.71 10.36
CA ASP A 259 -0.65 4.84 11.58
C ASP A 259 0.86 4.91 11.28
N LYS A 260 1.33 4.01 10.42
CA LYS A 260 2.74 3.92 10.04
C LYS A 260 3.15 4.98 9.04
N PHE A 261 2.25 5.36 8.14
CA PHE A 261 2.44 6.51 7.29
C PHE A 261 2.68 7.76 8.14
N GLN A 262 1.84 7.99 9.15
CA GLN A 262 1.93 9.15 10.03
C GLN A 262 3.28 9.21 10.74
N GLU A 263 3.69 8.11 11.38
CA GLU A 263 5.00 8.02 12.06
C GLU A 263 6.18 8.36 11.12
N LEU A 264 6.11 7.89 9.87
CA LEU A 264 7.15 8.12 8.88
C LEU A 264 7.11 9.56 8.35
N PHE A 265 5.92 10.08 8.04
CA PHE A 265 5.71 11.45 7.59
C PHE A 265 6.19 12.46 8.64
N ASP A 266 6.05 12.16 9.93
CA ASP A 266 6.52 13.01 11.03
C ASP A 266 8.03 13.24 11.03
N CYS A 267 8.80 12.35 10.40
CA CYS A 267 10.24 12.51 10.24
C CYS A 267 10.64 13.52 9.14
N LEU A 268 9.71 13.94 8.28
CA LEU A 268 9.97 14.86 7.17
C LEU A 268 9.83 16.32 7.58
N LYS A 269 10.74 17.17 7.08
CA LYS A 269 10.60 18.62 7.13
C LYS A 269 9.91 19.12 5.84
N PRO A 270 9.27 20.29 5.88
CA PRO A 270 8.60 20.86 4.70
C PRO A 270 9.51 20.96 3.47
N ASN A 271 10.77 21.35 3.66
CA ASN A 271 11.76 21.48 2.59
C ASN A 271 12.17 20.15 1.94
N ASP A 272 11.89 19.02 2.60
CA ASP A 272 12.20 17.69 2.07
C ASP A 272 11.08 17.22 1.10
N VAL A 273 9.90 17.84 1.15
CA VAL A 273 8.70 17.37 0.45
C VAL A 273 8.36 18.34 -0.69
N PRO A 274 8.35 17.89 -1.97
CA PRO A 274 7.80 18.67 -3.06
C PRO A 274 6.30 18.97 -2.85
N GLU A 275 5.83 20.15 -3.25
CA GLU A 275 4.42 20.54 -3.09
C GLU A 275 3.46 19.58 -3.82
N ASP A 276 3.85 19.13 -5.03
CA ASP A 276 3.10 18.14 -5.81
C ASP A 276 2.93 16.80 -5.08
N ASP A 277 3.98 16.30 -4.42
CA ASP A 277 3.93 15.04 -3.68
C ASP A 277 2.99 15.13 -2.48
N TYR A 278 3.07 16.23 -1.72
CA TYR A 278 2.16 16.50 -0.61
C TYR A 278 0.70 16.52 -1.07
N ASN A 279 0.44 17.18 -2.20
CA ASN A 279 -0.88 17.28 -2.79
C ASN A 279 -1.43 15.90 -3.23
N ILE A 280 -0.59 15.10 -3.90
CA ILE A 280 -0.92 13.72 -4.29
C ILE A 280 -1.32 12.88 -3.06
N TRP A 281 -0.60 13.01 -1.94
CA TRP A 281 -0.93 12.27 -0.73
C TRP A 281 -2.28 12.67 -0.15
N LEU A 282 -2.64 13.95 -0.15
CA LEU A 282 -3.95 14.41 0.31
C LEU A 282 -5.10 13.92 -0.60
N ASP A 283 -4.89 13.88 -1.93
CA ASP A 283 -5.91 13.44 -2.90
C ASP A 283 -6.20 11.94 -2.84
N MET A 284 -5.15 11.13 -2.68
CA MET A 284 -5.30 9.67 -2.68
C MET A 284 -6.13 9.15 -1.50
N GLU A 285 -6.15 9.85 -0.36
CA GLU A 285 -6.86 9.44 0.85
C GLU A 285 -8.39 9.51 0.73
N ILE A 286 -8.94 10.43 -0.05
CA ILE A 286 -10.37 10.70 0.06
C ILE A 286 -11.14 10.01 -1.06
N LYS A 287 -10.59 9.93 -2.28
CA LYS A 287 -11.33 9.39 -3.44
C LYS A 287 -11.45 7.88 -3.47
N LYS A 288 -10.44 7.15 -2.97
CA LYS A 288 -10.27 5.71 -3.28
C LYS A 288 -10.84 4.76 -2.22
N HIS A 289 -11.13 5.24 -1.01
CA HIS A 289 -11.42 4.34 0.11
C HIS A 289 -12.92 4.07 0.33
N SER A 290 -13.26 2.80 0.51
CA SER A 290 -14.59 2.35 0.90
C SER A 290 -14.94 2.86 2.31
N GLU A 291 -16.23 2.98 2.62
CA GLU A 291 -16.79 3.46 3.90
C GLU A 291 -16.02 3.04 5.18
N PRO A 292 -15.57 1.77 5.38
CA PRO A 292 -14.90 1.39 6.63
C PRO A 292 -13.55 2.08 6.89
N TYR A 293 -12.94 2.71 5.88
CA TYR A 293 -11.62 3.34 6.01
C TYR A 293 -11.68 4.87 6.00
N VAL A 294 -12.85 5.45 5.67
CA VAL A 294 -12.99 6.89 5.47
C VAL A 294 -12.63 7.68 6.72
N SER A 295 -13.03 7.23 7.91
CA SER A 295 -12.72 7.92 9.16
C SER A 295 -11.23 7.97 9.46
N GLU A 296 -10.50 6.89 9.17
CA GLU A 296 -9.04 6.84 9.41
C GLU A 296 -8.27 7.64 8.35
N SER A 297 -8.74 7.64 7.11
CA SER A 297 -8.19 8.52 6.06
C SER A 297 -8.40 10.00 6.37
N VAL A 298 -9.56 10.38 6.92
CA VAL A 298 -9.80 11.75 7.39
C VAL A 298 -8.85 12.14 8.52
N LYS A 299 -8.59 11.24 9.47
CA LYS A 299 -7.60 11.50 10.53
C LYS A 299 -6.20 11.72 9.96
N LEU A 300 -5.78 10.88 9.01
CA LEU A 300 -4.48 11.05 8.36
C LEU A 300 -4.39 12.36 7.57
N PHE A 301 -5.44 12.69 6.81
CA PHE A 301 -5.55 13.98 6.13
C PHE A 301 -5.38 15.14 7.10
N MET A 302 -6.13 15.13 8.22
CA MET A 302 -6.08 16.20 9.20
C MET A 302 -4.72 16.29 9.88
N HIS A 303 -4.08 15.16 10.15
CA HIS A 303 -2.71 15.14 10.70
C HIS A 303 -1.72 15.84 9.75
N MET A 304 -1.75 15.49 8.47
CA MET A 304 -0.89 16.13 7.47
C MET A 304 -1.23 17.61 7.25
N TRP A 305 -2.52 17.95 7.23
CA TRP A 305 -3.01 19.31 7.05
C TRP A 305 -2.58 20.22 8.20
N MET A 306 -2.65 19.74 9.44
CA MET A 306 -2.34 20.52 10.63
C MET A 306 -0.84 20.56 10.96
N LYS A 307 0.01 19.82 10.24
CA LYS A 307 1.46 19.79 10.50
C LYS A 307 2.10 21.16 10.30
N GLU A 308 2.88 21.59 11.28
CA GLU A 308 3.57 22.88 11.28
C GLU A 308 4.61 22.96 10.14
N GLY A 309 4.75 24.14 9.54
CA GLY A 309 5.74 24.43 8.50
C GLY A 309 5.32 24.10 7.06
N PHE A 310 4.22 23.39 6.84
CA PHE A 310 3.68 23.06 5.51
C PHE A 310 2.75 24.15 4.93
N ASP A 311 2.92 25.42 5.31
CA ASP A 311 2.02 26.50 4.88
C ASP A 311 2.06 26.77 3.36
N SER A 312 3.24 26.65 2.73
CA SER A 312 3.35 26.81 1.26
C SER A 312 2.65 25.67 0.52
N HIS A 313 2.83 24.43 0.97
CA HIS A 313 2.13 23.26 0.42
C HIS A 313 0.62 23.41 0.51
N ARG A 314 0.10 23.83 1.68
CA ARG A 314 -1.33 24.11 1.87
C ARG A 314 -1.83 25.22 0.95
N ALA A 315 -1.04 26.28 0.76
CA ALA A 315 -1.41 27.37 -0.14
C ALA A 315 -1.52 26.89 -1.59
N LEU A 316 -0.63 26.00 -2.05
CA LEU A 316 -0.76 25.36 -3.37
C LEU A 316 -2.06 24.56 -3.46
N VAL A 317 -2.34 23.69 -2.49
CA VAL A 317 -3.56 22.85 -2.47
C VAL A 317 -4.83 23.71 -2.52
N ILE A 318 -4.88 24.79 -1.73
CA ILE A 318 -6.01 25.73 -1.72
C ILE A 318 -6.17 26.40 -3.09
N ARG A 319 -5.07 26.88 -3.67
CA ARG A 319 -5.09 27.52 -4.98
C ARG A 319 -5.62 26.57 -6.06
N GLU A 320 -5.14 25.33 -6.07
CA GLU A 320 -5.60 24.34 -7.04
C GLU A 320 -7.07 23.96 -6.84
N GLU A 321 -7.52 23.79 -5.60
CA GLU A 321 -8.90 23.38 -5.29
C GLU A 321 -9.92 24.50 -5.49
N LEU A 322 -9.54 25.77 -5.25
CA LEU A 322 -10.48 26.90 -5.21
C LEU A 322 -10.40 27.84 -6.42
N GLU A 323 -9.22 28.01 -7.02
CA GLU A 323 -8.98 28.99 -8.09
C GLU A 323 -8.76 28.33 -9.46
N ASP A 324 -8.02 27.21 -9.51
CA ASP A 324 -7.57 26.65 -10.78
C ASP A 324 -8.65 25.77 -11.45
N LYS A 325 -8.99 26.09 -12.70
CA LYS A 325 -9.93 25.32 -13.54
C LYS A 325 -9.21 24.27 -14.37
N SER A 326 -7.92 24.05 -14.10
CA SER A 326 -7.06 23.20 -14.90
C SER A 326 -7.57 21.75 -14.95
N PRO A 327 -7.88 21.21 -16.14
CA PRO A 327 -8.27 19.81 -16.28
C PRO A 327 -7.10 18.82 -16.07
N LEU A 328 -5.87 19.32 -15.84
CA LEU A 328 -4.65 18.53 -15.68
C LEU A 328 -4.37 18.12 -14.22
N PHE A 329 -4.85 18.90 -13.24
CA PHE A 329 -4.71 18.59 -11.82
C PHE A 329 -6.08 18.29 -11.24
N CYS A 330 -6.36 17.01 -11.05
CA CYS A 330 -7.62 16.51 -10.54
C CYS A 330 -7.67 16.60 -9.01
N THR A 331 -7.31 17.71 -8.37
CA THR A 331 -7.66 17.94 -6.96
C THR A 331 -9.11 18.41 -6.95
N VAL A 332 -9.98 17.44 -6.69
CA VAL A 332 -11.37 17.71 -6.35
C VAL A 332 -11.51 17.01 -5.02
N LEU A 333 -10.93 17.60 -3.98
CA LEU A 333 -10.91 17.09 -2.62
C LEU A 333 -12.25 17.35 -1.95
N LEU A 334 -12.79 18.56 -2.14
CA LEU A 334 -13.98 19.02 -1.42
C LEU A 334 -15.22 18.19 -1.78
N THR A 335 -15.39 17.87 -3.06
CA THR A 335 -16.58 17.15 -3.51
C THR A 335 -16.66 15.72 -2.92
N PRO A 336 -15.64 14.86 -3.06
CA PRO A 336 -15.62 13.54 -2.44
C PRO A 336 -15.73 13.58 -0.91
N LEU A 337 -15.15 14.58 -0.24
CA LEU A 337 -15.31 14.77 1.20
C LEU A 337 -16.78 14.99 1.57
N VAL A 338 -17.46 15.90 0.87
CA VAL A 338 -18.89 16.18 1.09
C VAL A 338 -19.76 14.97 0.74
N GLU A 339 -19.47 14.28 -0.37
CA GLU A 339 -20.17 13.06 -0.78
C GLU A 339 -20.04 11.92 0.25
N LYS A 340 -18.97 11.92 1.04
CA LYS A 340 -18.75 10.98 2.14
C LYS A 340 -19.20 11.51 3.51
N GLY A 341 -19.73 12.73 3.57
CA GLY A 341 -20.17 13.37 4.81
C GLY A 341 -19.02 13.85 5.72
N CYS A 342 -17.81 13.99 5.18
CA CYS A 342 -16.61 14.36 5.91
C CYS A 342 -16.38 15.87 5.86
N MET A 343 -17.12 16.63 6.68
CA MET A 343 -17.10 18.09 6.61
C MET A 343 -15.93 18.75 7.36
N GLU A 344 -15.31 18.08 8.32
CA GLU A 344 -14.19 18.65 9.09
C GLU A 344 -13.00 19.07 8.19
N PRO A 345 -12.48 18.22 7.28
CA PRO A 345 -11.48 18.64 6.29
C PRO A 345 -11.91 19.80 5.39
N VAL A 346 -13.19 19.84 4.99
CA VAL A 346 -13.76 20.90 4.15
C VAL A 346 -13.67 22.25 4.87
N TRP A 347 -14.02 22.28 6.16
CA TRP A 347 -13.89 23.48 6.97
C TRP A 347 -12.44 23.89 7.17
N ALA A 348 -11.54 22.93 7.38
CA ALA A 348 -10.12 23.20 7.56
C ALA A 348 -9.49 23.87 6.32
N LEU A 349 -9.89 23.43 5.12
CA LEU A 349 -9.51 24.04 3.85
C LEU A 349 -10.07 25.46 3.71
N LEU A 350 -11.40 25.62 3.82
CA LEU A 350 -12.06 26.91 3.61
C LEU A 350 -11.66 27.96 4.66
N ASN A 351 -11.39 27.57 5.90
CA ASN A 351 -10.92 28.49 6.94
C ASN A 351 -9.49 29.01 6.70
N LYS A 352 -8.69 28.29 5.92
CA LYS A 352 -7.30 28.67 5.61
C LYS A 352 -7.20 29.48 4.31
N ALA A 353 -8.20 29.39 3.45
CA ALA A 353 -8.32 30.20 2.24
C ALA A 353 -8.59 31.67 2.58
N ASN A 354 -8.12 32.57 1.73
CA ASN A 354 -8.41 34.00 1.85
C ASN A 354 -9.84 34.33 1.36
N SER A 355 -10.34 35.53 1.65
CA SER A 355 -11.72 35.91 1.32
C SER A 355 -11.99 35.94 -0.18
N ASP A 356 -11.03 36.35 -1.00
CA ASP A 356 -11.17 36.36 -2.46
C ASP A 356 -11.30 34.93 -3.03
N GLN A 357 -10.45 34.00 -2.56
CA GLN A 357 -10.50 32.58 -2.88
C GLN A 357 -11.85 31.96 -2.54
N VAL A 358 -12.33 32.21 -1.33
CA VAL A 358 -13.63 31.70 -0.87
C VAL A 358 -14.76 32.28 -1.73
N LYS A 359 -14.71 33.58 -2.05
CA LYS A 359 -15.72 34.24 -2.87
C LYS A 359 -15.78 33.67 -4.29
N GLU A 360 -14.62 33.47 -4.92
CA GLU A 360 -14.54 32.86 -6.26
C GLU A 360 -15.08 31.43 -6.23
N PHE A 361 -14.62 30.63 -5.28
CA PHE A 361 -15.08 29.24 -5.11
C PHE A 361 -16.59 29.16 -4.91
N MET A 362 -17.18 30.01 -4.05
CA MET A 362 -18.63 30.00 -3.77
C MET A 362 -19.49 30.37 -5.00
N CYS A 363 -18.90 30.98 -6.03
CA CYS A 363 -19.53 31.25 -7.31
C CYS A 363 -19.32 30.15 -8.36
N SER A 364 -18.52 29.12 -8.04
CA SER A 364 -18.17 28.04 -8.97
C SER A 364 -19.28 26.99 -9.14
N LYS A 365 -19.19 26.20 -10.22
CA LYS A 365 -20.06 25.02 -10.43
C LYS A 365 -19.87 23.96 -9.34
N GLN A 366 -18.64 23.83 -8.81
CA GLN A 366 -18.31 22.88 -7.76
C GLN A 366 -19.02 23.22 -6.45
N ALA A 367 -19.00 24.48 -6.03
CA ALA A 367 -19.76 24.92 -4.85
C ALA A 367 -21.28 24.73 -5.04
N GLY A 368 -21.79 24.97 -6.26
CA GLY A 368 -23.19 24.65 -6.60
C GLY A 368 -23.53 23.17 -6.45
N TYR A 369 -22.63 22.27 -6.87
CA TYR A 369 -22.80 20.82 -6.69
C TYR A 369 -22.74 20.42 -5.21
N ILE A 370 -21.74 20.88 -4.45
CA ILE A 370 -21.62 20.66 -3.00
C ILE A 370 -22.88 21.11 -2.27
N ARG A 371 -23.39 22.31 -2.58
CA ARG A 371 -24.65 22.82 -2.02
C ARG A 371 -25.81 21.85 -2.28
N SER A 372 -25.93 21.33 -3.51
CA SER A 372 -27.01 20.39 -3.86
C SER A 372 -26.93 19.05 -3.12
N ILE A 373 -25.72 18.63 -2.71
CA ILE A 373 -25.52 17.44 -1.86
C ILE A 373 -25.96 17.75 -0.43
N LEU A 374 -25.51 18.88 0.13
CA LEU A 374 -25.80 19.29 1.51
C LEU A 374 -27.30 19.56 1.73
N GLU A 375 -27.98 20.19 0.76
CA GLU A 375 -29.44 20.40 0.78
C GLU A 375 -30.25 19.11 0.97
N LYS A 376 -29.70 17.96 0.57
CA LYS A 376 -30.36 16.65 0.69
C LYS A 376 -29.98 15.88 1.95
N ARG A 377 -28.93 16.27 2.66
CA ARG A 377 -28.28 15.44 3.69
C ARG A 377 -28.14 16.09 5.04
N ASP A 378 -27.71 17.35 5.08
CA ASP A 378 -27.24 17.99 6.31
C ASP A 378 -27.49 19.50 6.26
N ALA A 379 -28.59 19.92 6.90
CA ALA A 379 -28.99 21.32 6.96
C ALA A 379 -28.01 22.19 7.76
N ASP A 380 -27.35 21.63 8.78
CA ASP A 380 -26.41 22.37 9.62
C ASP A 380 -25.11 22.64 8.86
N SER A 381 -24.58 21.62 8.19
CA SER A 381 -23.42 21.79 7.29
C SER A 381 -23.75 22.66 6.09
N LEU A 382 -24.97 22.62 5.55
CA LEU A 382 -25.42 23.55 4.52
C LEU A 382 -25.39 24.99 5.02
N ASN A 383 -25.96 25.26 6.19
CA ASN A 383 -26.00 26.60 6.76
C ASN A 383 -24.59 27.14 7.00
N LYS A 384 -23.68 26.30 7.54
CA LYS A 384 -22.28 26.67 7.70
C LYS A 384 -21.57 26.90 6.37
N PHE A 385 -21.81 26.06 5.37
CA PHE A 385 -21.25 26.23 4.02
C PHE A 385 -21.70 27.56 3.39
N LEU A 386 -22.99 27.91 3.51
CA LEU A 386 -23.53 29.16 2.98
C LEU A 386 -23.02 30.40 3.74
N ALA A 387 -22.60 30.25 4.99
CA ALA A 387 -22.04 31.35 5.78
C ALA A 387 -20.73 31.88 5.17
N TYR A 388 -19.92 31.03 4.53
CA TYR A 388 -18.68 31.45 3.85
C TYR A 388 -18.93 32.46 2.71
N ARG A 389 -20.11 32.43 2.08
CA ARG A 389 -20.49 33.43 1.07
C ARG A 389 -20.88 34.77 1.71
N LYS A 390 -21.54 34.74 2.87
CA LYS A 390 -21.98 35.96 3.56
C LYS A 390 -20.81 36.72 4.16
N SER A 391 -19.84 36.01 4.75
CA SER A 391 -18.64 36.62 5.33
C SER A 391 -17.78 37.38 4.31
N THR A 392 -17.78 36.96 3.04
CA THR A 392 -17.03 37.64 1.97
C THR A 392 -17.74 38.88 1.40
N ASP A 393 -19.05 39.00 1.61
CA ASP A 393 -19.84 40.15 1.15
C ASP A 393 -19.82 41.31 2.19
N GLU A 394 -19.63 41.00 3.48
CA GLU A 394 -19.51 41.99 4.57
C GLU A 394 -18.14 42.72 4.59
N GLU A 395 -17.07 42.07 4.14
CA GLU A 395 -15.72 42.67 4.11
C GLU A 395 -15.64 43.85 3.11
N PHE A 396 -16.34 43.74 1.98
CA PHE A 396 -16.41 44.79 0.94
C PHE A 396 -17.26 46.00 1.37
N THR A 397 -18.34 45.77 2.14
CA THR A 397 -19.20 46.86 2.63
C THR A 397 -18.49 47.69 3.70
N SER A 398 -17.72 47.06 4.59
CA SER A 398 -16.95 47.79 5.61
C SER A 398 -15.80 48.64 5.04
N LEU A 399 -15.07 48.14 4.03
CA LEU A 399 -14.00 48.90 3.36
C LEU A 399 -14.56 50.05 2.52
N THR A 400 -15.66 49.83 1.79
CA THR A 400 -16.28 50.90 1.00
C THR A 400 -16.97 51.95 1.86
N GLU A 401 -17.60 51.61 2.99
CA GLU A 401 -18.12 52.60 3.93
C GLU A 401 -17.02 53.43 4.58
N VAL A 402 -15.88 52.81 4.95
CA VAL A 402 -14.74 53.53 5.54
C VAL A 402 -14.03 54.42 4.51
N GLU A 403 -13.89 53.97 3.26
CA GLU A 403 -13.31 54.78 2.18
C GLU A 403 -14.26 55.89 1.71
N LEU A 404 -15.57 55.65 1.62
CA LEU A 404 -16.58 56.67 1.32
C LEU A 404 -16.70 57.68 2.46
N SER A 405 -16.67 57.25 3.72
CA SER A 405 -16.67 58.14 4.88
C SER A 405 -15.44 59.06 4.89
N LYS A 406 -14.25 58.53 4.59
CA LYS A 406 -13.03 59.35 4.49
C LYS A 406 -13.04 60.29 3.29
N ALA A 407 -13.61 59.87 2.16
CA ALA A 407 -13.73 60.74 0.98
C ALA A 407 -14.76 61.87 1.21
N CYS A 408 -15.87 61.58 1.89
CA CYS A 408 -16.88 62.57 2.28
C CYS A 408 -16.35 63.60 3.30
N GLU A 409 -15.51 63.19 4.25
CA GLU A 409 -14.82 64.10 5.18
C GLU A 409 -13.80 65.01 4.48
N GLN A 410 -13.03 64.47 3.52
CA GLN A 410 -12.05 65.26 2.75
C GLN A 410 -12.70 66.24 1.77
N LEU A 411 -13.92 65.97 1.32
CA LEU A 411 -14.69 66.82 0.41
C LEU A 411 -15.65 67.79 1.12
N GLY A 412 -15.73 67.76 2.46
CA GLY A 412 -16.57 68.66 3.25
C GLY A 412 -18.07 68.45 3.04
N LEU A 413 -18.50 67.24 2.69
CA LEU A 413 -19.89 66.90 2.36
C LEU A 413 -20.65 66.18 3.51
N GLY A 414 -20.12 66.21 4.73
CA GLY A 414 -20.83 65.69 5.91
C GLY A 414 -21.86 66.68 6.43
N ASN A 415 -23.13 66.26 6.49
CA ASN A 415 -24.19 66.92 7.28
C ASN A 415 -24.11 66.51 8.74
#